data_AF-A0A937IMF9-F1
#
_entry.id   AF-A0A937IMF9-F1
#
_cell.length_a   1.000
_cell.length_b   1.000
_cell.length_c   1.000
_cell.angle_alpha   90.00
_cell.angle_beta   90.00
_cell.angle_gamma   90.00
#
_symmetry.space_group_name_H-M   'P 1'
#
loop_
_entity.id
_entity.type
_entity.pdbx_description
1 polymer ?
#
loop_
_entity_poly.entity_id
_entity_poly.type
_entity_poly.pdbx_seq_one_letter_code
_entity_poly.pdbx_strand_id
1 'polypeptide(L)' 'NLCVDIFKRNNQTFGFEEYRRDPETNSGWYKIGFYSNKVFKNDTEALKYAKKQISWLKNKI' A
#
# COMPACT_ATOMS: atom_id res chain seq x y z
N ASN A 1 -6.94 -3.10 -11.53
CA ASN A 1 -5.48 -2.97 -11.47
C ASN A 1 -5.05 -2.04 -10.34
N LEU A 2 -5.29 -2.49 -9.11
CA LEU A 2 -4.91 -1.76 -7.90
C LEU A 2 -4.12 -2.74 -7.02
N CYS A 3 -3.12 -2.23 -6.33
CA CYS A 3 -2.27 -3.00 -5.45
C CYS A 3 -1.93 -2.17 -4.22
N VAL A 4 -1.79 -2.84 -3.09
CA VAL A 4 -1.14 -2.27 -1.90
C VAL A 4 0.12 -3.08 -1.67
N ASP A 5 1.26 -2.40 -1.69
CA ASP A 5 2.55 -3.00 -1.40
C ASP A 5 2.90 -2.75 0.07
N ILE A 6 3.16 -3.80 0.83
CA ILE A 6 3.62 -3.71 2.22
C ILE A 6 5.10 -4.05 2.22
N PHE A 7 5.92 -3.11 2.71
CA PHE A 7 7.37 -3.24 2.69
C PHE A 7 7.97 -3.04 4.08
N LYS A 8 9.10 -3.72 4.31
CA LYS A 8 9.92 -3.55 5.51
C LYS A 8 11.06 -2.58 5.21
N ARG A 9 11.29 -1.63 6.10
CA ARG A 9 12.39 -0.67 6.05
C ARG A 9 13.62 -1.21 6.81
N ASN A 10 14.79 -0.65 6.50
CA ASN A 10 16.06 -1.03 7.14
C ASN A 10 16.06 -0.83 8.67
N ASN A 11 15.25 0.09 9.18
CA ASN A 11 15.05 0.32 10.61
C ASN A 11 14.08 -0.68 11.28
N GLN A 12 13.80 -1.83 10.63
CA GLN A 12 12.88 -2.87 11.09
C GLN A 12 11.41 -2.44 11.25
N THR A 13 11.05 -1.26 10.74
CA THR A 13 9.67 -0.81 10.70
C THR A 13 9.00 -1.20 9.39
N PHE A 14 7.68 -1.17 9.38
CA PHE A 14 6.87 -1.49 8.21
C PHE A 14 6.18 -0.23 7.68
N GLY A 15 5.89 -0.24 6.39
CA GLY A 15 5.13 0.77 5.68
C GLY A 15 4.29 0.12 4.59
N PHE A 16 3.42 0.91 3.97
CA PHE A 16 2.71 0.48 2.78
C PHE A 16 2.54 1.63 1.80
N GLU A 17 2.30 1.31 0.54
CA GLU A 17 1.91 2.28 -0.46
C GLU A 17 0.88 1.72 -1.44
N GLU A 18 0.02 2.61 -1.93
CA GLU A 18 -1.03 2.26 -2.88
C GLU A 18 -0.59 2.54 -4.32
N TYR A 19 -0.78 1.57 -5.19
CA TYR A 19 -0.40 1.64 -6.59
C TYR A 19 -1.57 1.36 -7.52
N ARG A 20 -1.57 2.05 -8.66
CA ARG A 20 -2.44 1.77 -9.81
C ARG A 20 -1.60 1.42 -11.03
N ARG A 21 -2.13 0.54 -11.86
CA ARG A 21 -1.60 0.25 -13.19
C ARG A 21 -2.71 0.45 -14.20
N ASP A 22 -2.60 1.45 -15.06
CA ASP A 22 -3.60 1.63 -16.10
C ASP A 22 -3.32 0.64 -17.23
N PRO A 23 -4.28 -0.23 -17.61
CA PRO A 23 -4.06 -1.22 -18.65
C PRO A 23 -3.92 -0.60 -20.04
N GLU A 24 -4.46 0.60 -20.23
CA GLU A 24 -4.47 1.35 -21.50
C GLU A 24 -3.18 2.14 -21.71
N THR A 25 -2.42 2.39 -20.65
CA THR A 25 -1.12 3.05 -20.73
C THR A 25 -0.03 2.00 -20.57
N ASN A 26 0.97 1.99 -21.44
CA ASN A 26 2.16 1.14 -21.23
C ASN A 26 3.06 1.63 -20.06
N SER A 27 2.55 2.61 -19.30
CA SER A 27 3.11 3.08 -18.03
C SER A 27 2.88 1.98 -17.00
N GLY A 28 3.94 1.52 -16.33
CA GLY A 28 3.88 0.47 -15.32
C GLY A 28 3.06 0.85 -14.07
N TRP A 29 3.42 0.28 -12.93
CA TRP A 29 2.81 0.67 -11.66
C TRP A 29 3.28 2.06 -11.23
N TYR A 30 2.35 2.89 -10.77
CA TYR A 30 2.67 4.18 -10.18
C TYR A 30 1.89 4.40 -8.89
N LYS A 31 2.48 5.20 -8.01
CA LYS A 31 1.93 5.51 -6.69
C LYS A 31 0.72 6.41 -6.85
N ILE A 32 -0.39 6.03 -6.22
CA ILE A 32 -1.60 6.84 -6.13
C ILE A 32 -1.92 7.24 -4.68
N GLY A 33 -1.26 6.60 -3.72
CA GLY A 33 -1.30 6.98 -2.30
C GLY A 33 -0.10 7.83 -1.88
N PHE A 34 -0.15 8.27 -0.62
CA PHE A 34 0.94 8.96 0.07
C PHE A 34 1.13 8.36 1.48
N TYR A 35 1.05 7.03 1.59
CA TYR A 35 1.10 6.33 2.88
C TYR A 35 2.51 5.87 3.27
N SER A 36 3.47 5.99 2.35
CA SER A 36 4.87 5.59 2.55
C SER A 36 5.59 6.30 3.70
N ASN A 37 5.05 7.38 4.28
CA ASN A 37 5.60 8.04 5.47
C ASN A 37 5.09 7.44 6.79
N LYS A 38 4.06 6.58 6.76
CA LYS A 38 3.52 5.94 7.97
C LYS A 38 4.42 4.78 8.41
N VAL A 39 4.58 4.64 9.73
CA VAL A 39 5.52 3.69 10.34
C VAL A 39 4.74 2.75 11.25
N PHE A 40 4.89 1.44 11.04
CA PHE A 40 4.20 0.38 11.77
C PHE A 40 5.21 -0.61 12.36
N LYS A 41 4.81 -1.31 13.43
CA LYS A 41 5.70 -2.27 14.12
C LYS A 41 5.80 -3.60 13.38
N ASN A 42 4.76 -3.98 12.65
CA ASN A 42 4.70 -5.20 11.85
C ASN A 42 3.82 -4.99 10.60
N ASP A 43 3.86 -5.96 9.70
CA ASP A 43 3.08 -6.04 8.48
C ASP A 43 1.56 -6.06 8.73
N THR A 44 1.12 -6.76 9.78
CA THR A 44 -0.30 -6.88 10.15
C THR A 44 -0.90 -5.53 10.54
N GLU A 45 -0.17 -4.70 11.29
CA GLU A 45 -0.56 -3.33 11.62
C GLU A 45 -0.64 -2.45 10.38
N ALA A 46 0.35 -2.55 9.48
CA ALA A 46 0.35 -1.82 8.22
C ALA A 46 -0.87 -2.19 7.36
N LEU A 47 -1.17 -3.49 7.23
CA LEU A 47 -2.32 -3.99 6.48
C LEU A 47 -3.66 -3.55 7.09
N LYS A 48 -3.79 -3.63 8.42
CA LYS A 48 -5.00 -3.18 9.13
C LYS A 48 -5.24 -1.69 8.92
N TYR A 49 -4.18 -0.89 8.92
CA TYR A 49 -4.28 0.54 8.63
C TYR A 49 -4.63 0.79 7.16
N ALA A 50 -3.99 0.08 6.22
CA ALA A 50 -4.30 0.16 4.80
C ALA A 50 -5.78 -0.14 4.53
N LYS A 51 -6.35 -1.20 5.12
CA LYS A 51 -7.79 -1.51 4.99
C LYS A 51 -8.73 -0.42 5.49
N LYS A 52 -8.29 0.35 6.49
CA LYS A 52 -9.09 1.45 7.05
C LYS A 52 -9.08 2.68 6.16
N GLN A 53 -7.95 2.96 5.48
CA GLN A 53 -7.79 4.17 4.67
C GLN A 53 -8.19 3.94 3.21
N ILE A 54 -7.94 2.76 2.66
CA ILE A 54 -8.13 2.45 1.25
C ILE A 54 -9.47 1.76 1.06
N SER A 55 -10.45 2.49 0.54
CA SER A 55 -11.85 2.03 0.40
C SER A 55 -12.00 0.75 -0.40
N TRP A 56 -11.25 0.58 -1.50
CA TRP A 56 -11.33 -0.63 -2.32
C TRP A 56 -10.67 -1.86 -1.67
N LEU A 57 -9.75 -1.64 -0.71
CA LEU A 57 -9.09 -2.70 0.05
C LEU A 57 -9.94 -3.15 1.24
N LYS A 58 -10.83 -2.30 1.74
CA LYS A 58 -11.66 -2.59 2.93
C LYS A 58 -12.42 -3.92 2.84
N ASN A 59 -12.94 -4.23 1.65
CA ASN A 59 -13.72 -5.45 1.39
C ASN A 59 -12.91 -6.54 0.68
N LYS A 60 -11.60 -6.33 0.47
CA LYS A 60 -10.70 -7.31 -0.12
C LYS A 60 -9.73 -7.77 0.95
N ILE A 61 -9.93 -8.99 1.42
CA ILE A 61 -8.96 -9.92 2.05
C ILE A 61 -9.73 -11.18 2.40
#